data_AF-A0A928ENK0-F1
#
_entry.id   AF-A0A928ENK0-F1
#
_cell.length_a   1.000
_cell.length_b   1.000
_cell.length_c   1.000
_cell.angle_alpha   90.00
_cell.angle_beta   90.00
_cell.angle_gamma   90.00
#
_symmetry.space_group_name_H-M   'P 1'
#
loop_
_entity.id
_entity.type
_entity.pdbx_description
1 polymer ?
#
loop_
_entity_poly.entity_id
_entity_poly.type
_entity_poly.pdbx_seq_one_letter_code
_entity_poly.pdbx_strand_id
1 'polypeptide(L)'
;MRKRKLIKVIIFCAIVFVSVLPMLIFMQDLKITKYSIAAIGLLVFHLLYGLLAYIYQNKGNYLRFSGYFIRRLDIILLRKNQEYTFTTEYEKNFNRMLATYYSVIPMYLPCIFLTSKPSQMPIALIVFLIPQVIFIFKEYQEKIAYIKERKRLKQLNEQLMEKELREQEKRESMGKWK
;
A
#
# COMPACT_ATOMS: atom_id res chain seq x y z
N MET A 1 3.97 3.24 19.85
CA MET A 1 3.98 4.16 18.69
C MET A 1 5.38 4.62 18.25
N ARG A 2 6.30 4.99 19.15
CA ARG A 2 7.67 5.46 18.79
C ARG A 2 8.47 4.45 17.94
N LYS A 3 8.49 3.16 18.33
CA LYS A 3 9.23 2.11 17.58
C LYS A 3 8.80 1.98 16.12
N ARG A 4 7.50 2.01 15.80
CA ARG A 4 6.99 1.92 14.42
C ARG A 4 7.31 3.17 13.58
N LYS A 5 7.31 4.37 14.19
CA LYS A 5 7.73 5.60 13.50
C LYS A 5 9.23 5.56 13.19
N LEU A 6 10.05 5.12 14.15
CA LEU A 6 11.49 4.95 13.98
C LEU A 6 11.81 3.97 12.84
N ILE A 7 11.15 2.81 12.78
CA ILE A 7 11.35 1.84 11.70
C ILE A 7 11.06 2.47 10.33
N LYS A 8 9.99 3.26 10.19
CA LYS A 8 9.68 3.94 8.92
C LYS A 8 10.77 4.93 8.51
N VAL A 9 11.31 5.69 9.47
CA VAL A 9 12.41 6.63 9.21
C VAL A 9 13.65 5.87 8.78
N ILE A 10 14.02 4.79 9.47
CA ILE A 10 15.17 3.95 9.11
C ILE A 10 15.01 3.38 7.69
N ILE A 11 13.83 2.85 7.36
CA ILE A 11 13.55 2.34 6.01
C ILE A 11 13.70 3.44 4.96
N PHE A 12 13.15 4.64 5.21
CA PHE A 12 13.29 5.76 4.28
C PHE A 12 14.75 6.19 4.10
N CYS A 13 15.51 6.31 5.19
CA CYS A 13 16.95 6.60 5.14
C CYS A 13 17.70 5.52 4.36
N ALA A 14 17.37 4.25 4.53
CA ALA A 14 17.97 3.16 3.77
C ALA A 14 17.64 3.26 2.26
N ILE A 15 16.41 3.62 1.89
CA ILE A 15 16.05 3.84 0.48
C ILE A 15 16.85 5.00 -0.12
N VAL A 16 16.95 6.12 0.59
CA VAL A 16 17.76 7.27 0.14
C VAL A 16 19.21 6.85 0.00
N PHE A 17 19.77 6.14 1.00
CA PHE A 17 21.15 5.66 0.97
C PHE A 17 21.41 4.74 -0.22
N VAL A 18 20.55 3.74 -0.46
CA VAL A 18 20.66 2.83 -1.62
C VAL A 18 20.49 3.56 -2.95
N SER A 19 19.77 4.68 -2.98
CA SER A 19 19.59 5.49 -4.19
C SER A 19 20.80 6.39 -4.48
N VAL A 20 21.47 6.88 -3.44
CA VAL A 20 22.61 7.79 -3.55
C VAL A 20 23.93 7.04 -3.69
N LEU A 21 24.10 5.91 -3.00
CA LEU A 21 25.35 5.15 -2.98
C LEU A 21 25.85 4.75 -4.39
N PRO A 22 25.02 4.23 -5.31
CA PRO A 22 25.46 3.94 -6.68
C PRO A 22 25.94 5.19 -7.41
N MET A 23 25.33 6.34 -7.16
CA MET A 23 25.76 7.59 -7.80
C MET A 23 27.13 8.05 -7.29
N LEU A 24 27.45 7.80 -6.02
CA LEU A 24 28.77 8.10 -5.47
C LEU A 24 29.85 7.14 -6.01
N ILE A 25 29.53 5.85 -6.12
CA ILE A 25 30.45 4.84 -6.64
C ILE A 25 30.77 5.08 -8.12
N PHE A 26 29.76 5.39 -8.92
CA PHE A 26 29.88 5.60 -10.37
C PHE A 26 29.83 7.08 -10.75
N MET A 27 30.38 7.96 -9.90
CA MET A 27 30.26 9.41 -10.06
C MET A 27 30.77 9.92 -11.42
N GLN A 28 31.81 9.28 -11.96
CA GLN A 28 32.42 9.65 -13.25
C GLN A 28 31.52 9.30 -14.45
N ASP A 29 30.59 8.36 -14.27
CA ASP A 29 29.70 7.86 -15.32
C ASP A 29 28.30 8.53 -15.28
N LEU A 30 28.07 9.45 -14.34
CA LEU A 30 26.79 10.14 -14.18
C LEU A 30 26.51 11.01 -15.40
N LYS A 31 25.50 10.62 -16.19
CA LYS A 31 25.06 11.39 -17.34
C LYS A 31 23.60 11.14 -17.66
N ILE A 32 22.93 12.21 -18.10
CA ILE A 32 21.59 12.10 -18.66
C ILE A 32 21.74 11.69 -20.13
N THR A 33 21.15 10.57 -20.51
CA THR A 33 21.16 10.07 -21.89
C THR A 33 19.74 10.03 -22.46
N LYS A 34 19.60 9.72 -23.76
CA LYS A 34 18.30 9.46 -24.36
C LYS A 34 17.52 8.33 -23.67
N TYR A 35 18.22 7.39 -23.03
CA TYR A 35 17.61 6.27 -22.31
C TYR A 35 17.07 6.69 -20.93
N SER A 36 17.54 7.81 -20.38
CA SER A 36 17.03 8.40 -19.13
C SER A 36 15.62 8.97 -19.25
N ILE A 37 15.16 9.28 -20.48
CA ILE A 37 13.85 9.89 -20.76
C ILE A 37 12.72 9.05 -20.19
N ALA A 38 12.78 7.72 -20.29
CA ALA A 38 11.76 6.84 -19.74
C ALA A 38 11.67 6.96 -18.21
N ALA A 39 12.81 7.02 -17.52
CA ALA A 39 12.85 7.19 -16.07
C ALA A 39 12.33 8.56 -15.63
N ILE A 40 12.69 9.63 -16.36
CA ILE A 40 12.19 10.99 -16.11
C ILE A 40 10.67 11.04 -16.33
N GLY A 41 10.18 10.48 -17.44
CA GLY A 41 8.76 10.44 -17.75
C GLY A 41 7.95 9.69 -16.70
N LEU A 42 8.46 8.54 -16.24
CA LEU A 42 7.85 7.78 -15.14
C LEU A 42 7.88 8.55 -13.83
N LEU A 43 8.98 9.22 -13.49
CA LEU A 43 9.07 10.05 -12.28
C LEU A 43 8.03 11.18 -12.30
N VAL A 44 7.94 11.93 -13.40
CA VAL A 44 6.96 13.01 -13.57
C VAL A 44 5.55 12.46 -13.45
N PHE A 45 5.26 11.36 -14.15
CA PHE A 45 3.97 10.70 -14.05
C PHE A 45 3.66 10.26 -12.61
N HIS A 46 4.62 9.69 -11.90
CA HIS A 46 4.47 9.25 -10.50
C HIS A 46 4.14 10.43 -9.59
N LEU A 47 4.86 11.56 -9.73
CA LEU A 47 4.59 12.78 -8.96
C LEU A 47 3.19 13.34 -9.24
N LEU A 48 2.82 13.48 -10.51
CA LEU A 48 1.51 14.00 -10.91
C LEU A 48 0.38 13.09 -10.44
N TYR A 49 0.54 11.77 -10.58
CA TYR A 49 -0.43 10.80 -10.13
C TYR A 49 -0.63 10.86 -8.61
N GLY A 50 0.45 10.91 -7.84
CA GLY A 50 0.38 11.04 -6.38
C GLY A 50 -0.35 12.31 -5.94
N LEU A 51 -0.11 13.44 -6.64
CA LEU A 51 -0.78 14.71 -6.38
C LEU A 51 -2.27 14.63 -6.71
N LEU A 52 -2.63 14.08 -7.87
CA LEU A 52 -4.03 13.88 -8.27
C LEU A 52 -4.76 12.96 -7.29
N ALA A 53 -4.12 11.89 -6.83
CA ALA A 53 -4.69 10.99 -5.85
C ALA A 53 -4.97 11.72 -4.52
N TYR A 54 -4.08 12.62 -4.08
CA TYR A 54 -4.27 13.44 -2.89
C TYR A 54 -5.45 14.42 -3.05
N ILE A 55 -5.50 15.17 -4.16
CA ILE A 55 -6.57 16.13 -4.45
C ILE A 55 -7.95 15.42 -4.47
N TYR A 56 -8.01 14.21 -5.04
CA TYR A 56 -9.24 13.45 -5.17
C TYR A 56 -9.42 12.34 -4.12
N GLN A 57 -8.74 12.43 -2.97
CA GLN A 57 -8.82 11.40 -1.92
C GLN A 57 -10.27 11.15 -1.47
N ASN A 58 -11.06 12.22 -1.31
CA ASN A 58 -12.45 12.15 -0.86
C ASN A 58 -13.41 11.49 -1.88
N LYS A 59 -12.95 11.25 -3.11
CA LYS A 59 -13.70 10.55 -4.16
C LYS A 59 -13.46 9.03 -4.14
N GLY A 60 -12.79 8.52 -3.10
CA GLY A 60 -12.43 7.11 -2.97
C GLY A 60 -11.24 6.75 -3.85
N ASN A 61 -10.38 7.72 -4.14
CA ASN A 61 -9.22 7.50 -4.99
C ASN A 61 -8.13 6.79 -4.20
N TYR A 62 -7.91 5.51 -4.49
CA TYR A 62 -6.78 4.76 -3.94
C TYR A 62 -5.61 4.88 -4.92
N LEU A 63 -4.40 5.13 -4.41
CA LEU A 63 -3.11 5.19 -5.14
C LEU A 63 -2.73 3.90 -5.92
N ARG A 64 -3.68 3.00 -6.10
CA ARG A 64 -3.56 1.71 -6.73
C ARG A 64 -3.80 1.84 -8.23
N PHE A 65 -2.84 1.36 -9.01
CA PHE A 65 -3.05 0.99 -10.39
C PHE A 65 -3.94 -0.25 -10.43
N SER A 66 -5.22 -0.05 -10.73
CA SER A 66 -6.09 -1.13 -11.18
C SER A 66 -6.40 -0.91 -12.67
N GLY A 67 -6.63 -1.98 -13.44
CA GLY A 67 -7.07 -1.86 -14.84
C GLY A 67 -8.39 -1.08 -14.99
N TYR A 68 -9.14 -0.94 -13.90
CA TYR A 68 -10.33 -0.10 -13.80
C TYR A 68 -10.04 1.41 -13.73
N PHE A 69 -8.82 1.79 -13.35
CA PHE A 69 -8.39 3.17 -13.12
C PHE A 69 -8.07 3.92 -14.42
N ILE A 70 -7.30 3.29 -15.33
CA ILE A 70 -7.01 3.86 -16.67
C ILE A 70 -8.32 4.12 -17.43
N ARG A 71 -9.31 3.25 -17.25
CA ARG A 71 -10.62 3.33 -17.91
C ARG A 71 -11.57 4.37 -17.30
N ARG A 72 -11.21 5.03 -16.18
CA ARG A 72 -12.11 5.91 -15.40
C ARG A 72 -11.47 7.17 -14.86
N LEU A 73 -10.25 7.56 -15.28
CA LEU A 73 -9.67 8.85 -14.88
C LEU A 73 -10.67 10.01 -15.15
N ASP A 74 -11.34 9.94 -16.29
CA ASP A 74 -12.37 10.90 -16.72
C ASP A 74 -13.62 10.87 -15.80
N ILE A 75 -13.93 9.71 -15.21
CA ILE A 75 -15.12 9.50 -14.37
C ILE A 75 -14.84 9.86 -12.90
N ILE A 76 -13.59 9.77 -12.44
CA ILE A 76 -13.21 10.14 -11.07
C ILE A 76 -13.45 11.63 -10.83
N LEU A 77 -13.20 12.48 -11.84
CA LEU A 77 -13.49 13.92 -11.74
C LEU A 77 -14.97 14.20 -11.49
N LEU A 78 -15.86 13.38 -12.04
CA LEU A 78 -17.31 13.57 -11.95
C LEU A 78 -17.96 12.82 -10.78
N ARG A 79 -17.20 12.01 -10.03
CA ARG A 79 -17.73 11.30 -8.86
C ARG A 79 -17.96 12.26 -7.69
N LYS A 80 -19.11 12.08 -7.04
CA LYS A 80 -19.38 12.68 -5.72
C LYS A 80 -18.43 12.10 -4.68
N ASN A 81 -18.18 12.88 -3.63
CA ASN A 81 -17.41 12.41 -2.48
C ASN A 81 -18.11 11.20 -1.84
N GLN A 82 -17.32 10.26 -1.33
CA GLN A 82 -17.85 9.05 -0.71
C GLN A 82 -17.76 9.17 0.81
N GLU A 83 -18.85 8.91 1.52
CA GLU A 83 -18.94 9.15 2.98
C GLU A 83 -17.86 8.41 3.78
N TYR A 84 -17.52 7.18 3.40
CA TYR A 84 -16.49 6.39 4.09
C TYR A 84 -15.09 7.04 4.04
N THR A 85 -14.85 7.98 3.12
CA THR A 85 -13.56 8.67 2.98
C THR A 85 -13.32 9.72 4.06
N PHE A 86 -14.38 10.16 4.76
CA PHE A 86 -14.27 11.14 5.84
C PHE A 86 -13.98 10.50 7.21
N THR A 87 -13.65 9.20 7.22
CA THR A 87 -13.25 8.50 8.45
C THR A 87 -11.76 8.70 8.75
N THR A 88 -11.42 8.82 10.04
CA THR A 88 -10.02 8.91 10.48
C THR A 88 -9.20 7.67 10.10
N GLU A 89 -9.86 6.51 9.99
CA GLU A 89 -9.24 5.28 9.52
C GLU A 89 -8.87 5.35 8.04
N TYR A 90 -9.78 5.83 7.18
CA TYR A 90 -9.50 6.04 5.76
C TYR A 90 -8.33 7.01 5.57
N GLU A 91 -8.39 8.18 6.19
CA GLU A 91 -7.34 9.20 6.07
C GLU A 91 -5.97 8.64 6.49
N LYS A 92 -5.93 7.91 7.61
CA LYS A 92 -4.71 7.26 8.10
C LYS A 92 -4.18 6.19 7.14
N ASN A 93 -5.05 5.42 6.51
CA ASN A 93 -4.67 4.40 5.54
C ASN A 93 -4.19 5.04 4.22
N PHE A 94 -4.89 6.07 3.75
CA PHE A 94 -4.50 6.84 2.58
C PHE A 94 -3.12 7.50 2.77
N ASN A 95 -2.91 8.20 3.90
CA ASN A 95 -1.62 8.82 4.22
C ASN A 95 -0.47 7.80 4.32
N ARG A 96 -0.74 6.57 4.78
CA ARG A 96 0.25 5.48 4.78
C ARG A 96 0.57 5.03 3.35
N MET A 97 -0.43 4.87 2.50
CA MET A 97 -0.23 4.50 1.10
C MET A 97 0.53 5.61 0.36
N LEU A 98 0.18 6.88 0.57
CA LEU A 98 0.85 8.04 -0.02
C LEU A 98 2.32 8.13 0.39
N ALA A 99 2.61 7.92 1.67
CA ALA A 99 3.99 7.88 2.16
C ALA A 99 4.81 6.75 1.51
N THR A 100 4.23 5.54 1.37
CA THR A 100 4.87 4.45 0.65
C THR A 100 5.06 4.79 -0.83
N TYR A 101 4.06 5.39 -1.46
CA TYR A 101 4.09 5.78 -2.86
C TYR A 101 5.20 6.78 -3.18
N TYR A 102 5.44 7.77 -2.31
CA TYR A 102 6.51 8.74 -2.48
C TYR A 102 7.87 8.29 -1.96
N SER A 103 7.91 7.26 -1.10
CA SER A 103 9.19 6.74 -0.59
C SER A 103 10.11 6.19 -1.67
N VAL A 104 9.58 5.80 -2.84
CA VAL A 104 10.36 5.26 -3.96
C VAL A 104 10.93 6.35 -4.89
N ILE A 105 10.54 7.62 -4.73
CA ILE A 105 11.02 8.72 -5.58
C ILE A 105 12.56 8.75 -5.69
N PRO A 106 13.33 8.66 -4.59
CA PRO A 106 14.79 8.69 -4.66
C PRO A 106 15.38 7.62 -5.58
N MET A 107 14.71 6.47 -5.72
CA MET A 107 15.19 5.34 -6.53
C MET A 107 15.16 5.63 -8.04
N TYR A 108 14.49 6.71 -8.48
CA TYR A 108 14.60 7.18 -9.86
C TYR A 108 15.94 7.83 -10.17
N LEU A 109 16.65 8.38 -9.17
CA LEU A 109 17.95 9.05 -9.38
C LEU A 109 18.97 8.14 -10.09
N PRO A 110 19.29 6.93 -9.60
CA PRO A 110 20.21 6.04 -10.31
C PRO A 110 19.65 5.64 -11.69
N CYS A 111 18.33 5.49 -11.85
CA CYS A 111 17.72 5.19 -13.13
C CYS A 111 17.86 6.34 -14.15
N ILE A 112 17.96 7.59 -13.68
CA ILE A 112 18.12 8.76 -14.54
C ILE A 112 19.59 8.93 -14.92
N PHE A 113 20.50 8.84 -13.95
CA PHE A 113 21.91 9.21 -14.16
C PHE A 113 22.83 8.06 -14.56
N LEU A 114 22.45 6.79 -14.34
CA LEU A 114 23.30 5.63 -14.65
C LEU A 114 22.79 4.80 -15.84
N THR A 115 21.61 5.13 -16.39
CA THR A 115 21.06 4.45 -17.57
C THR A 115 21.76 4.92 -18.84
N SER A 116 22.61 4.05 -19.39
CA SER A 116 23.40 4.29 -20.59
C SER A 116 23.07 3.33 -21.74
N LYS A 117 22.37 2.21 -21.46
CA LYS A 117 21.99 1.18 -22.43
C LYS A 117 20.48 0.92 -22.40
N PRO A 118 19.87 0.50 -23.52
CA PRO A 118 18.43 0.21 -23.57
C PRO A 118 18.01 -0.92 -22.63
N SER A 119 18.88 -1.90 -22.37
CA SER A 119 18.62 -3.00 -21.44
C SER A 119 18.44 -2.56 -19.98
N GLN A 120 18.86 -1.34 -19.62
CA GLN A 120 18.73 -0.76 -18.28
C GLN A 120 17.41 0.01 -18.11
N MET A 121 16.73 0.40 -19.20
CA MET A 121 15.48 1.15 -19.15
C MET A 121 14.35 0.44 -18.37
N PRO A 122 14.19 -0.91 -18.43
CA PRO A 122 13.17 -1.59 -17.66
C PRO A 122 13.29 -1.43 -16.14
N ILE A 123 14.47 -1.07 -15.61
CA ILE A 123 14.68 -0.86 -14.17
C ILE A 123 13.77 0.28 -13.65
N ALA A 124 13.56 1.33 -14.44
CA ALA A 124 12.68 2.43 -14.06
C ALA A 124 11.20 1.97 -13.94
N LEU A 125 10.78 0.99 -14.75
CA LEU A 125 9.45 0.38 -14.61
C LEU A 125 9.35 -0.46 -13.34
N ILE A 126 10.43 -1.14 -12.94
CA ILE A 126 10.46 -1.86 -11.66
C ILE A 126 10.26 -0.87 -10.51
N VAL A 127 11.00 0.23 -10.48
CA VAL A 127 10.86 1.29 -9.46
C VAL A 127 9.43 1.82 -9.40
N PHE A 128 8.83 2.10 -10.56
CA PHE A 128 7.45 2.55 -10.69
C PHE A 128 6.43 1.56 -10.09
N LEU A 129 6.66 0.26 -10.23
CA LEU A 129 5.74 -0.78 -9.77
C LEU A 129 5.91 -1.16 -8.29
N ILE A 130 7.02 -0.77 -7.62
CA ILE A 130 7.28 -1.11 -6.21
C ILE A 130 6.09 -0.75 -5.29
N PRO A 131 5.52 0.47 -5.32
CA PRO A 131 4.39 0.81 -4.45
C PRO A 131 3.18 -0.08 -4.70
N GLN A 132 2.93 -0.46 -5.95
CA GLN A 132 1.78 -1.28 -6.34
C GLN A 132 1.88 -2.69 -5.76
N VAL A 133 3.08 -3.28 -5.82
CA VAL A 133 3.36 -4.58 -5.20
C VAL A 133 3.16 -4.52 -3.68
N ILE A 134 3.64 -3.46 -3.02
CA ILE A 134 3.46 -3.28 -1.58
C ILE A 134 1.97 -3.16 -1.22
N PHE A 135 1.18 -2.43 -2.01
CA PHE A 135 -0.26 -2.29 -1.78
C PHE A 135 -1.00 -3.63 -1.93
N ILE A 136 -0.71 -4.39 -2.98
CA ILE A 136 -1.30 -5.72 -3.20
C ILE A 136 -0.99 -6.64 -2.03
N PHE A 137 0.27 -6.65 -1.56
CA PHE A 137 0.68 -7.48 -0.45
C PHE A 137 -0.05 -7.11 0.85
N LYS A 138 -0.16 -5.80 1.14
CA LYS A 138 -0.86 -5.31 2.33
C LYS A 138 -2.34 -5.69 2.32
N GLU A 139 -3.03 -5.54 1.19
CA GLU A 139 -4.42 -5.96 1.05
C GLU A 139 -4.58 -7.47 1.25
N TYR A 140 -3.66 -8.26 0.72
CA TYR A 140 -3.71 -9.72 0.87
C TYR A 140 -3.54 -10.13 2.34
N GLN A 141 -2.63 -9.47 3.06
CA GLN A 141 -2.46 -9.67 4.50
C GLN A 141 -3.72 -9.30 5.28
N GLU A 142 -4.35 -8.17 4.96
CA GLU A 142 -5.59 -7.73 5.61
C GLU A 142 -6.74 -8.71 5.35
N LYS A 143 -6.87 -9.21 4.11
CA LYS A 143 -7.84 -10.26 3.77
C LYS A 143 -7.61 -11.56 4.53
N ILE A 144 -6.36 -12.02 4.63
CA ILE A 144 -6.02 -13.22 5.40
C ILE A 144 -6.38 -13.04 6.87
N ALA A 145 -6.03 -11.87 7.45
CA ALA A 145 -6.33 -11.55 8.83
C ALA A 145 -7.85 -11.58 9.08
N TYR A 146 -8.63 -10.94 8.21
CA TYR A 146 -10.09 -10.93 8.28
C TYR A 146 -10.70 -12.35 8.22
N ILE A 147 -10.23 -13.19 7.28
CA ILE A 147 -10.71 -14.58 7.16
C ILE A 147 -10.37 -15.38 8.43
N LYS A 148 -9.16 -15.21 8.97
CA LYS A 148 -8.71 -15.90 10.19
C LYS A 148 -9.53 -15.47 11.41
N GLU A 149 -9.82 -14.18 11.53
CA GLU A 149 -10.65 -13.63 12.60
C GLU A 149 -12.09 -14.13 12.51
N ARG A 150 -12.68 -14.12 11.31
CA ARG A 150 -14.03 -14.66 11.09
C ARG A 150 -14.13 -16.15 11.46
N LYS A 151 -13.12 -16.96 11.13
CA LYS A 151 -13.07 -18.37 11.54
C LYS A 151 -13.00 -18.54 13.06
N ARG A 152 -12.18 -17.73 13.74
CA ARG A 152 -12.08 -17.73 15.21
C ARG A 152 -13.39 -17.35 15.88
N LEU A 153 -14.06 -16.32 15.39
CA LEU A 153 -15.36 -15.89 15.90
C LEU A 153 -16.41 -16.98 15.74
N LYS A 154 -16.41 -17.69 14.59
CA LYS A 154 -17.32 -18.82 14.38
C LYS A 154 -17.09 -19.95 15.39
N GLN A 155 -15.83 -20.35 15.60
CA GLN A 155 -15.47 -21.37 16.58
C GLN A 155 -15.82 -20.96 18.02
N LEU A 156 -15.60 -19.70 18.37
CA LEU A 156 -15.95 -19.18 19.69
C LEU A 156 -17.47 -19.24 19.93
N ASN A 157 -18.27 -18.84 18.94
CA ASN A 157 -19.73 -18.91 19.04
C ASN A 157 -20.24 -20.35 19.15
N GLU A 158 -19.67 -21.30 18.40
CA GLU A 158 -20.00 -22.73 18.50
C GLU A 158 -19.69 -23.26 19.92
N GLN A 159 -18.53 -22.92 20.49
CA GLN A 159 -18.17 -23.30 21.86
C GLN A 159 -19.08 -22.68 22.92
N LEU A 160 -19.51 -21.42 22.73
CA LEU A 160 -20.44 -20.76 23.65
C LEU A 160 -21.81 -21.42 23.62
N MET A 161 -22.33 -21.73 22.43
CA MET A 161 -23.62 -22.44 22.30
C MET A 161 -23.57 -23.84 22.93
N GLU A 162 -22.49 -24.60 22.74
CA GLU A 162 -22.35 -25.91 23.40
C GLU A 162 -22.30 -25.80 24.94
N LYS A 163 -21.68 -24.75 25.47
CA LYS A 163 -21.66 -24.50 26.92
C LYS A 163 -23.05 -24.16 27.45
N GLU A 164 -23.78 -23.30 26.75
CA GLU A 164 -25.16 -22.94 27.10
C GLU A 164 -26.08 -24.16 27.06
N LEU A 165 -25.96 -25.02 26.04
CA LEU A 165 -26.72 -26.27 25.96
C LEU A 165 -26.44 -27.19 27.15
N ARG A 166 -25.16 -27.41 27.48
CA ARG A 166 -24.77 -28.25 28.64
C ARG A 166 -25.25 -27.65 29.97
N GLU A 167 -25.30 -26.34 30.10
CA GLU A 167 -25.87 -25.69 31.28
C GLU A 167 -27.40 -25.82 31.35
N GLN A 168 -28.10 -25.75 30.22
CA GLN A 168 -29.54 -26.01 30.16
C GLN A 168 -29.88 -27.45 30.54
N GLU A 169 -29.19 -28.44 29.97
CA GLU A 169 -29.36 -29.86 30.32
C GLU A 169 -29.13 -30.12 31.82
N LYS A 170 -28.13 -29.46 32.42
CA LYS A 170 -27.90 -29.51 33.87
C LYS A 170 -29.04 -28.90 34.68
N ARG A 171 -29.63 -27.78 34.23
CA ARG A 171 -30.77 -27.14 34.91
C ARG A 171 -32.03 -28.01 34.80
N GLU A 172 -32.29 -28.59 33.64
CA GLU A 172 -33.44 -29.49 33.42
C GLU A 172 -33.29 -30.80 34.20
N SER A 173 -32.10 -31.39 34.22
CA SER A 173 -31.84 -32.58 35.03
C SER A 173 -31.98 -32.29 36.53
N MET A 174 -31.49 -31.17 37.07
CA MET A 174 -31.74 -30.82 38.48
C MET A 174 -33.21 -30.47 38.78
N GLY A 175 -33.95 -29.97 37.80
CA GLY A 175 -35.39 -29.68 37.93
C GLY A 175 -36.27 -30.93 37.97
N LYS A 176 -35.83 -32.05 37.39
CA LYS A 176 -36.56 -33.34 37.40
C LYS A 176 -36.44 -34.13 38.71
N TRP A 177 -35.57 -33.70 39.62
CA TRP A 177 -35.35 -34.35 40.93
C TRP A 177 -36.00 -33.58 42.09
N LYS A 178 -36.88 -32.62 41.79
CA LYS A 178 -37.84 -32.01 42.73
C LYS A 178 -39.24 -32.52 42.43
#